data_AF-A0A8T6XQ99-F1
#
_entry.id   AF-A0A8T6XQ99-F1
#
_cell.length_a   1.000
_cell.length_b   1.000
_cell.length_c   1.000
_cell.angle_alpha   90.00
_cell.angle_beta   90.00
_cell.angle_gamma   90.00
#
_symmetry.space_group_name_H-M   'P 1'
#
loop_
_entity.id
_entity.type
_entity.pdbx_description
1 polymer ?
#
loop_
_entity_poly.entity_id
_entity_poly.type
_entity_poly.pdbx_seq_one_letter_code
_entity_poly.pdbx_strand_id
1 'polypeptide(L)'
;MTQYKCIRNCFYKNKLWKEGEFVEVPEGETVPHHFVNFNVEQEKVREDAEKREAEEQQEVTQLKQEIQSLGGDFDGRWGKVRLQQELHNLRMTAKSRGFGNED
;
A
#
# COMPACT_ATOMS: atom_id res chain seq x y z
N MET A 1 -23.11 -21.92 19.03
CA MET A 1 -23.13 -22.83 17.85
C MET A 1 -22.08 -22.34 16.87
N THR A 2 -21.34 -23.26 16.25
CA THR A 2 -20.22 -22.94 15.35
C THR A 2 -20.51 -23.47 13.95
N GLN A 3 -20.30 -22.63 12.94
CA GLN A 3 -20.47 -23.03 11.55
C GLN A 3 -19.16 -23.59 10.99
N TYR A 4 -19.24 -24.77 10.38
CA TYR A 4 -18.11 -25.43 9.74
C TYR A 4 -18.37 -25.64 8.26
N LYS A 5 -17.34 -25.47 7.44
CA LYS A 5 -17.34 -25.74 6.00
C LYS A 5 -16.60 -27.05 5.72
N CYS A 6 -17.23 -27.95 4.98
CA CYS A 6 -16.58 -29.15 4.47
C CYS A 6 -15.57 -28.77 3.38
N ILE A 7 -14.28 -29.08 3.55
CA ILE A 7 -13.23 -28.79 2.55
C ILE A 7 -12.86 -30.00 1.69
N ARG A 8 -13.48 -31.16 1.95
CA ARG A 8 -13.31 -32.39 1.17
C ARG A 8 -14.50 -33.30 1.47
N ASN A 9 -15.14 -33.83 0.42
CA ASN A 9 -16.27 -34.76 0.53
C ASN A 9 -16.08 -35.75 1.70
N CYS A 10 -16.94 -35.67 2.71
CA CYS A 10 -16.77 -36.44 3.95
C CYS A 10 -18.11 -36.85 4.55
N PHE A 11 -18.08 -37.88 5.39
CA PHE A 11 -19.26 -38.41 6.05
C PHE A 11 -19.28 -37.96 7.51
N TYR A 12 -20.38 -37.36 7.95
CA TYR A 12 -20.57 -36.87 9.32
C TYR A 12 -22.04 -36.96 9.71
N LYS A 13 -22.33 -37.51 10.90
CA LYS A 13 -23.70 -37.76 11.41
C LYS A 13 -24.61 -38.48 10.41
N ASN A 14 -24.12 -39.55 9.80
CA ASN A 14 -24.87 -40.34 8.81
C ASN A 14 -25.28 -39.58 7.55
N LYS A 15 -24.68 -38.41 7.29
CA LYS A 15 -24.87 -37.62 6.07
C LYS A 15 -23.55 -37.49 5.33
N LEU A 16 -23.61 -37.67 4.01
CA LEU A 16 -22.52 -37.31 3.12
C LEU A 16 -22.57 -35.80 2.89
N TRP A 17 -21.50 -35.11 3.29
CA TRP A 17 -21.29 -33.69 3.07
C TRP A 17 -20.38 -33.51 1.86
N LYS A 18 -20.82 -32.70 0.91
CA LYS A 18 -20.01 -32.33 -0.24
C LYS A 18 -19.07 -31.18 0.11
N GLU A 19 -17.95 -31.12 -0.61
CA GLU A 19 -17.04 -29.98 -0.54
C GLU A 19 -17.79 -28.66 -0.76
N GLY A 20 -17.60 -27.70 0.14
CA GLY A 20 -18.28 -26.42 0.17
C GLY A 20 -19.57 -26.38 1.00
N GLU A 21 -20.11 -27.51 1.43
CA GLU A 21 -21.32 -27.51 2.28
C GLU A 21 -21.03 -27.09 3.73
N PHE A 22 -22.03 -26.49 4.36
CA PHE A 22 -21.94 -25.94 5.72
C PHE A 22 -22.78 -26.74 6.71
N VAL A 23 -22.22 -26.95 7.91
CA VAL A 23 -22.92 -27.57 9.04
C VAL A 23 -22.79 -26.70 10.28
N GLU A 24 -23.89 -26.56 11.01
CA GLU A 24 -23.90 -25.94 12.33
C GLU A 24 -23.71 -27.02 13.38
N VAL A 25 -22.74 -26.81 14.27
CA VAL A 25 -22.37 -27.78 15.30
C VAL A 25 -22.44 -27.10 16.67
N PRO A 26 -23.08 -27.73 17.68
CA PRO A 26 -23.07 -27.25 19.05
C PRO A 26 -21.66 -27.09 19.59
N GLU A 27 -21.49 -26.16 20.54
CA GLU A 27 -20.19 -26.00 21.22
C GLU A 27 -19.83 -27.27 22.01
N GLY A 28 -18.56 -27.67 21.92
CA GLY A 28 -18.04 -28.87 22.59
C GLY A 28 -18.17 -30.17 21.81
N GLU A 29 -18.88 -30.19 20.66
CA GLU A 29 -18.94 -31.36 19.80
C GLU A 29 -17.73 -31.41 18.83
N THR A 30 -17.16 -32.61 18.66
CA THR A 30 -16.03 -32.81 17.74
C THR A 30 -16.51 -33.02 16.31
N VAL A 31 -15.87 -32.32 15.38
CA VAL A 31 -16.09 -32.49 13.94
C VAL A 31 -14.87 -33.16 13.30
N PRO A 32 -15.06 -33.88 12.18
CA PRO A 32 -13.94 -34.43 11.41
C PRO A 32 -12.96 -33.35 10.94
N HIS A 33 -11.67 -33.69 10.80
CA HIS A 33 -10.60 -32.76 10.38
C HIS A 33 -10.84 -32.07 9.02
N HIS A 34 -11.70 -32.61 8.16
CA HIS A 34 -12.07 -32.02 6.87
C HIS A 34 -13.17 -30.95 6.98
N PHE A 35 -13.56 -30.57 8.21
CA PHE A 35 -14.41 -29.43 8.49
C PHE A 35 -13.59 -28.30 9.07
N VAL A 36 -13.59 -27.15 8.39
CA VAL A 36 -12.89 -25.96 8.84
C VAL A 36 -13.91 -25.01 9.46
N ASN A 37 -13.57 -24.40 10.60
CA ASN A 37 -14.43 -23.42 11.25
C ASN A 37 -14.50 -22.17 10.38
N PHE A 38 -15.69 -21.92 9.81
CA PHE A 38 -15.90 -20.85 8.85
C PHE A 38 -15.77 -19.47 9.49
N ASN A 39 -16.20 -19.32 10.74
CA ASN A 39 -16.07 -18.05 11.46
C ASN A 39 -14.60 -17.68 11.65
N VAL A 40 -13.75 -18.67 11.98
CA VAL A 40 -12.31 -18.47 12.12
C VAL A 40 -11.65 -18.18 10.76
N GLU A 41 -12.08 -18.82 9.67
CA GLU A 41 -11.57 -18.48 8.34
C GLU A 41 -11.93 -17.05 7.93
N GLN A 42 -13.17 -16.59 8.18
CA GLN A 42 -13.56 -15.22 7.88
C GLN A 42 -12.73 -14.20 8.67
N GLU A 43 -12.52 -14.46 9.96
CA GLU A 43 -11.73 -13.58 10.82
C GLU A 43 -10.28 -13.48 10.34
N LYS A 44 -9.65 -14.62 9.99
CA LYS A 44 -8.30 -14.61 9.40
C LYS A 44 -8.21 -13.83 8.09
N VAL A 45 -9.19 -14.00 7.20
CA VAL A 45 -9.22 -13.25 5.93
C VAL A 45 -9.35 -11.75 6.19
N ARG A 46 -10.15 -11.36 7.19
CA ARG A 46 -10.27 -9.95 7.61
C ARG A 46 -8.95 -9.42 8.18
N GLU A 47 -8.33 -10.14 9.11
CA GLU A 47 -7.04 -9.76 9.70
C GLU A 47 -5.93 -9.63 8.65
N ASP A 48 -5.86 -10.57 7.71
CA ASP A 48 -4.89 -10.53 6.61
C ASP A 48 -5.12 -9.32 5.69
N ALA A 49 -6.38 -8.95 5.43
CA ALA A 49 -6.73 -7.78 4.65
C ALA A 49 -6.35 -6.47 5.36
N GLU A 50 -6.69 -6.34 6.65
CA GLU A 50 -6.34 -5.18 7.48
C GLU A 50 -4.82 -5.01 7.58
N LYS A 51 -4.07 -6.11 7.70
CA LYS A 51 -2.61 -6.09 7.72
C LYS A 51 -2.04 -5.58 6.40
N ARG A 52 -2.53 -6.07 5.26
CA ARG A 52 -2.08 -5.61 3.93
C ARG A 52 -2.38 -4.13 3.71
N GLU A 53 -3.57 -3.68 4.11
CA GLU A 53 -3.94 -2.27 4.02
C GLU A 53 -2.99 -1.38 4.84
N ALA A 54 -2.64 -1.81 6.05
CA ALA A 54 -1.68 -1.09 6.89
C ALA A 54 -0.26 -1.04 6.26
N GLU A 55 0.20 -2.15 5.69
CA GLU A 55 1.50 -2.22 4.98
C GLU A 55 1.54 -1.29 3.76
N GLU A 56 0.49 -1.32 2.93
CA GLU A 56 0.36 -0.43 1.76
C GLU A 56 0.32 1.05 2.18
N GLN A 57 -0.41 1.38 3.25
CA GLN A 57 -0.52 2.76 3.72
C GLN A 57 0.81 3.27 4.31
N GLN A 58 1.60 2.40 4.93
CA GLN A 58 2.95 2.70 5.36
C GLN A 58 3.87 2.98 4.17
N GLU A 59 3.82 2.15 3.12
CA GLU A 59 4.61 2.34 1.89
C GLU A 59 4.25 3.68 1.20
N VAL A 60 2.97 3.97 1.05
CA VAL A 60 2.50 5.26 0.50
C VAL A 60 3.01 6.44 1.31
N THR A 61 3.04 6.33 2.64
CA THR A 61 3.55 7.38 3.52
C THR A 61 5.05 7.59 3.34
N GLN A 62 5.83 6.51 3.22
CA GLN A 62 7.27 6.58 2.96
C GLN A 62 7.57 7.22 1.60
N LEU A 63 6.88 6.79 0.55
CA LEU A 63 7.04 7.36 -0.79
C LEU A 63 6.70 8.86 -0.83
N LYS A 64 5.65 9.29 -0.11
CA LYS A 64 5.34 10.73 0.03
C LYS A 64 6.47 11.52 0.69
N GLN A 65 7.07 10.98 1.73
CA GLN A 65 8.21 11.61 2.41
C GLN A 65 9.44 11.69 1.51
N GLU A 66 9.73 10.64 0.75
CA GLU A 66 10.84 10.61 -0.21
C GLU A 66 10.63 11.60 -1.36
N ILE A 67 9.41 11.69 -1.91
CA ILE A 67 9.08 12.71 -2.91
C ILE A 67 9.28 14.12 -2.34
N GLN A 68 8.86 14.35 -1.10
CA GLN A 68 9.02 15.65 -0.45
C GLN A 68 10.50 16.01 -0.21
N SER A 69 11.34 15.04 0.18
CA SER A 69 12.78 15.29 0.37
C SER A 69 13.48 15.58 -0.96
N LEU A 70 13.18 14.80 -2.00
CA LEU A 70 13.71 15.01 -3.35
C LEU A 70 13.28 16.36 -3.94
N GLY A 71 12.01 16.75 -3.76
CA GLY A 71 11.51 18.06 -4.19
C GLY A 71 12.15 19.23 -3.42
N GLY A 72 12.36 19.07 -2.11
CA GLY A 72 13.00 20.08 -1.26
C GLY A 72 14.47 20.35 -1.62
N ASP A 73 15.20 19.32 -2.03
CA ASP A 73 16.62 19.45 -2.40
C ASP A 73 16.83 20.01 -3.81
N PHE A 74 15.88 19.80 -4.73
CA PHE A 74 15.99 20.25 -6.11
C PHE A 74 15.68 21.76 -6.29
N ASP A 75 14.78 22.32 -5.47
CA ASP A 75 14.13 23.61 -5.79
C ASP A 75 14.91 24.87 -5.34
N GLY A 76 15.70 24.79 -4.26
CA GLY A 76 16.29 26.00 -3.67
C GLY A 76 17.65 26.45 -4.23
N ARG A 77 18.56 25.50 -4.48
CA ARG A 77 19.98 25.80 -4.73
C ARG A 77 20.36 25.77 -6.20
N TRP A 78 19.87 24.78 -6.95
CA TRP A 78 20.20 24.62 -8.37
C TRP A 78 19.52 25.66 -9.26
N GLY A 79 18.23 25.92 -9.05
CA GLY A 79 17.50 26.95 -9.78
C GLY A 79 18.08 28.35 -9.58
N LYS A 80 18.37 28.72 -8.33
CA LYS A 80 18.91 30.05 -7.99
C LYS A 80 20.31 30.30 -8.53
N VAL A 81 21.22 29.33 -8.43
CA VAL A 81 22.59 29.47 -8.93
C VAL A 81 22.60 29.55 -10.46
N ARG A 82 21.80 28.71 -11.14
CA ARG A 82 21.69 28.76 -12.60
C ARG A 82 21.10 30.08 -13.10
N LEU A 83 20.04 30.58 -12.46
CA LEU A 83 19.45 31.88 -12.80
C LEU A 83 20.43 33.03 -12.59
N GLN A 84 21.24 33.01 -11.52
CA GLN A 84 22.28 34.01 -11.29
C GLN A 84 23.38 33.96 -12.36
N GLN A 85 23.79 32.76 -12.78
CA GLN A 85 24.79 32.58 -13.84
C GLN A 85 24.27 33.07 -15.20
N GLU A 86 23.01 32.75 -15.55
CA GLU A 86 22.38 33.22 -16.79
C GLU A 86 22.20 34.75 -16.80
N LEU A 87 21.79 35.35 -15.67
CA LEU A 87 21.75 36.81 -15.49
C LEU A 87 23.12 37.46 -15.65
N HIS A 88 24.17 36.85 -15.10
CA HIS A 88 25.55 37.35 -15.25
C HIS A 88 26.00 37.32 -16.71
N ASN A 89 25.76 36.21 -17.41
CA ASN A 89 26.12 36.06 -18.83
C ASN A 89 25.38 37.07 -19.72
N LEU A 90 24.09 37.30 -19.45
CA LEU A 90 23.30 38.33 -20.16
C LEU A 90 23.85 39.74 -19.91
N ARG A 91 24.19 40.08 -18.66
CA ARG A 91 24.81 41.38 -18.34
C ARG A 91 26.15 41.58 -19.06
N MET A 92 26.99 40.55 -19.11
CA MET A 92 28.28 40.62 -19.81
C MET A 92 28.09 40.77 -21.33
N THR A 93 27.09 40.09 -21.90
CA THR A 93 26.74 40.19 -23.32
C THR A 93 26.15 41.56 -23.67
N ALA A 94 25.35 42.15 -22.78
CA ALA A 94 24.81 43.49 -22.96
C ALA A 94 25.92 44.56 -22.91
N LYS A 95 26.87 44.42 -21.97
CA LYS A 95 28.04 45.30 -21.87
C LYS A 95 28.95 45.21 -23.08
N SER A 96 29.21 44.00 -23.61
CA SER A 96 30.06 43.82 -24.79
C SER A 96 29.43 44.32 -26.09
N ARG A 97 28.10 44.46 -26.14
CA ARG A 97 27.34 45.02 -27.27
C ARG A 97 27.13 46.54 -27.19
N GLY A 98 27.69 47.22 -26.19
CA GLY A 98 27.64 48.68 -26.09
C GLY A 98 26.30 49.25 -25.61
N PHE A 99 25.40 48.45 -25.04
CA PHE A 99 24.15 48.93 -24.44
C PHE A 99 24.34 49.52 -23.02
N GLY A 100 25.49 50.12 -22.77
CA GLY A 100 25.90 50.62 -21.46
C GLY A 100 26.68 51.92 -21.58
N ASN A 101 25.97 52.96 -22.03
CA ASN A 101 26.19 54.39 -21.86
C ASN A 101 24.76 54.95 -22.03
N GLU A 102 24.20 55.80 -21.18
CA GLU A 102 24.75 56.95 -20.47
C GLU A 102 23.97 57.20 -19.15
N ASP A 103 24.68 57.81 -18.19
CA ASP A 103 24.30 58.47 -16.91
C ASP A 103 23.67 57.68 -15.75
#